data_AF-A0A2S3Y5F9-F1
#
_entry.id   AF-A0A2S3Y5F9-F1
#
_cell.length_a   1.000
_cell.length_b   1.000
_cell.length_c   1.000
_cell.angle_alpha   90.00
_cell.angle_beta   90.00
_cell.angle_gamma   90.00
#
_symmetry.space_group_name_H-M   'P 1'
#
loop_
_entity.id
_entity.type
_entity.pdbx_description
1 polymer ?
#
loop_
_entity_poly.entity_id
_entity_poly.type
_entity_poly.pdbx_seq_one_letter_code
_entity_poly.pdbx_strand_id
1 'polypeptide(L)' 'MKLPRIFRRRPTLAPITPVTAFSPVGVTAGTRWLRCDTTTCAHLTFPHTPEAGGFRCTECGHLKGADQ' A
#
# COMPACT_ATOMS: atom_id res chain seq x y z
N MET A 1 -43.26 37.05 10.86
CA MET A 1 -42.44 37.17 9.64
C MET A 1 -41.74 35.84 9.40
N LYS A 2 -41.82 35.26 8.19
CA LYS A 2 -41.36 33.89 7.88
C LYS A 2 -40.11 33.98 6.99
N LEU A 3 -38.95 33.58 7.50
CA LEU A 3 -37.68 33.71 6.77
C LEU A 3 -37.63 32.75 5.55
N PRO A 4 -37.08 33.20 4.40
CA PRO A 4 -36.94 32.35 3.23
C PRO A 4 -35.82 31.31 3.45
N ARG A 5 -36.12 30.06 3.10
CA ARG A 5 -35.16 28.95 3.22
C ARG A 5 -34.15 29.06 2.08
N ILE A 6 -32.93 29.51 2.41
CA ILE A 6 -31.79 29.52 1.49
C ILE A 6 -31.49 28.07 1.13
N PHE A 7 -31.80 27.69 -0.11
CA PHE A 7 -31.42 26.39 -0.67
C PHE A 7 -29.88 26.31 -0.71
N ARG A 8 -29.29 25.67 0.30
CA ARG A 8 -27.87 25.27 0.26
C ARG A 8 -27.72 24.26 -0.87
N ARG A 9 -27.18 24.69 -2.01
CA ARG A 9 -26.75 23.75 -3.06
C ARG A 9 -25.71 22.83 -2.45
N ARG A 10 -26.05 21.54 -2.36
CA ARG A 10 -25.12 20.51 -1.92
C ARG A 10 -24.01 20.40 -2.96
N PRO A 11 -22.74 20.58 -2.61
CA PRO A 11 -21.66 20.36 -3.56
C PRO A 11 -21.71 18.90 -4.03
N THR A 12 -21.77 18.72 -5.34
CA THR A 12 -21.61 17.40 -5.96
C THR A 12 -20.16 16.96 -5.69
N LEU A 13 -19.97 15.78 -5.11
CA LEU A 13 -18.64 15.17 -5.04
C LEU A 13 -18.12 15.04 -6.48
N ALA A 14 -16.98 15.66 -6.76
CA ALA A 14 -16.29 15.45 -8.02
C ALA A 14 -15.95 13.96 -8.18
N PRO A 15 -15.99 13.41 -9.40
CA PRO A 15 -15.57 12.05 -9.65
C PRO A 15 -14.09 11.89 -9.24
N ILE A 16 -13.82 10.86 -8.44
CA ILE A 16 -12.46 10.50 -8.02
C ILE A 16 -11.76 9.92 -9.24
N THR A 17 -10.90 10.71 -9.89
CA THR A 17 -10.04 10.20 -10.97
C THR A 17 -9.02 9.27 -10.34
N PRO A 18 -8.90 7.99 -10.78
CA PRO A 18 -7.86 7.12 -10.26
C PRO A 18 -6.50 7.69 -10.67
N VAL A 19 -5.74 8.18 -9.69
CA VAL A 19 -4.33 8.53 -9.93
C VAL A 19 -3.58 7.22 -10.08
N THR A 20 -3.01 6.96 -11.25
CA THR A 20 -2.00 5.90 -11.41
C THR A 20 -0.87 6.17 -10.44
N ALA A 21 -0.79 5.36 -9.39
CA ALA A 21 0.26 5.49 -8.38
C ALA A 21 1.63 5.38 -9.06
N PHE A 22 2.49 6.38 -8.87
CA PHE A 22 3.89 6.28 -9.26
C PHE A 22 4.52 5.12 -8.50
N SER A 23 5.01 4.12 -9.22
CA SER A 23 5.84 3.04 -8.67
C SER A 23 7.20 3.10 -9.36
N PRO A 24 8.31 3.29 -8.63
CA PRO A 24 9.63 3.26 -9.24
C PRO A 24 9.87 1.91 -9.90
N VAL A 25 10.60 1.92 -11.03
CA VAL A 25 10.91 0.72 -11.80
C VAL A 25 11.52 -0.35 -10.88
N GLY A 26 10.95 -1.56 -10.91
CA GLY A 26 11.40 -2.68 -10.07
C GLY A 26 10.68 -2.81 -8.72
N VAL A 27 9.83 -1.85 -8.31
CA VAL A 27 8.99 -1.99 -7.11
C VAL A 27 7.57 -2.35 -7.52
N THR A 28 7.17 -3.60 -7.27
CA THR A 28 5.80 -4.07 -7.55
C THR A 28 4.81 -3.45 -6.56
N ALA A 29 3.55 -3.28 -6.99
CA ALA A 29 2.49 -2.81 -6.12
C ALA A 29 2.37 -3.68 -4.85
N GLY A 30 2.22 -3.04 -3.69
CA GLY A 30 2.14 -3.73 -2.41
C GLY A 30 3.49 -4.15 -1.80
N THR A 31 4.61 -3.86 -2.46
CA THR A 31 5.95 -4.06 -1.87
C THR A 31 6.08 -3.30 -0.56
N ARG A 32 6.70 -3.95 0.44
CA ARG A 32 6.97 -3.34 1.75
C ARG A 32 8.45 -3.44 2.08
N TRP A 33 8.98 -2.42 2.75
CA TRP A 33 10.32 -2.44 3.32
C TRP A 33 10.23 -3.03 4.72
N LEU A 34 10.63 -4.30 4.85
CA LEU A 34 10.49 -5.06 6.08
C LEU A 34 11.84 -5.62 6.51
N ARG A 35 12.05 -5.76 7.82
CA ARG A 35 13.17 -6.51 8.38
C ARG A 35 13.03 -7.99 7.99
N CYS A 36 14.05 -8.54 7.35
CA CYS A 36 14.10 -9.97 7.03
C CYS A 36 14.42 -10.79 8.30
N ASP A 37 13.79 -11.95 8.47
CA ASP A 37 13.99 -12.78 9.67
C ASP A 37 15.17 -13.76 9.54
N THR A 38 15.84 -13.77 8.38
CA THR A 38 16.99 -14.65 8.10
C THR A 38 18.32 -13.95 8.31
N THR A 39 19.32 -14.74 8.73
CA THR A 39 20.71 -14.27 8.93
C THR A 39 21.44 -14.02 7.62
N THR A 40 21.03 -14.64 6.50
CA THR A 40 21.56 -14.35 5.15
C THR A 40 21.43 -12.86 4.81
N CYS A 41 20.35 -12.22 5.27
CA CYS A 41 20.12 -10.78 5.11
C CYS A 41 20.59 -9.97 6.33
N ALA A 42 21.35 -10.56 7.26
CA ALA A 42 21.81 -9.94 8.50
C ALA A 42 20.69 -9.26 9.33
N HIS A 43 19.45 -9.75 9.18
CA HIS A 43 18.24 -9.12 9.70
C HIS A 43 18.10 -7.62 9.38
N LEU A 44 18.57 -7.19 8.20
CA LEU A 44 18.38 -5.84 7.69
C LEU A 44 17.03 -5.70 6.98
N THR A 45 16.68 -4.45 6.67
CA THR A 45 15.46 -4.11 5.96
C THR A 45 15.66 -4.23 4.46
N PHE A 46 14.86 -5.06 3.81
CA PHE A 46 14.88 -5.28 2.35
C PHE A 46 13.46 -5.13 1.77
N PRO A 47 13.33 -4.87 0.45
CA PRO A 47 12.03 -4.90 -0.19
C PRO A 47 11.48 -6.33 -0.15
N HIS A 48 10.22 -6.47 0.24
CA HIS A 48 9.49 -7.73 0.18
C HIS A 48 8.23 -7.56 -0.68
N THR A 49 8.04 -8.46 -1.63
CA THR A 49 6.87 -8.50 -2.49
C THR A 49 5.77 -9.35 -1.86
N PRO A 50 4.49 -8.95 -1.97
CA PRO A 50 3.39 -9.74 -1.42
C PRO A 50 3.30 -11.10 -2.14
N GLU A 51 3.18 -12.18 -1.37
CA GLU A 51 3.05 -13.54 -1.90
C GLU A 51 2.23 -14.41 -0.94
N ALA A 52 1.13 -14.97 -1.44
CA ALA A 52 0.30 -16.01 -0.80
C ALA A 52 0.15 -15.87 0.73
N GLY A 53 -0.42 -14.76 1.22
CA GLY A 53 -0.67 -14.53 2.64
C GLY A 53 0.50 -13.93 3.42
N GLY A 54 1.68 -13.83 2.81
CA GLY A 54 2.88 -13.24 3.38
C GLY A 54 3.61 -12.25 2.48
N PHE A 55 4.88 -12.05 2.78
CA PHE A 55 5.79 -11.16 2.08
C PHE A 55 7.11 -11.87 1.80
N ARG A 56 7.45 -12.08 0.51
CA ARG A 56 8.71 -12.71 0.08
C ARG A 56 9.81 -11.66 -0.03
N CYS A 57 10.94 -11.89 0.64
CA CYS A 57 12.14 -11.06 0.52
C CYS A 57 12.70 -11.11 -0.91
N THR A 58 12.96 -9.95 -1.51
CA THR A 58 13.53 -9.87 -2.87
C THR A 58 15.02 -10.24 -2.93
N GLU A 59 15.73 -10.18 -1.79
CA GLU A 59 17.16 -10.49 -1.71
C GLU A 59 17.41 -12.00 -1.52
N CYS A 60 16.78 -12.61 -0.51
CA CYS A 60 17.03 -14.03 -0.14
C CYS A 60 15.86 -14.98 -0.42
N GLY A 61 14.71 -14.47 -0.85
CA GLY A 61 13.54 -15.29 -1.15
C GLY A 61 12.77 -15.81 0.07
N HIS A 62 13.16 -15.47 1.30
CA HIS A 62 12.45 -15.89 2.51
C HIS A 62 11.01 -15.35 2.56
N LEU A 63 10.04 -16.22 2.81
CA LEU A 63 8.63 -15.86 2.95
C LEU A 63 8.29 -15.57 4.42
N LYS A 64 7.85 -14.35 4.69
CA LYS A 64 7.48 -13.89 6.03
C LYS A 64 5.96 -13.82 6.19
N GLY A 65 5.43 -14.38 7.28
CA GLY A 65 4.03 -14.22 7.66
C GLY A 65 3.04 -15.15 6.94
N ALA A 66 3.51 -16.19 6.24
CA ALA A 66 2.63 -17.19 5.64
C ALA A 66 1.99 -18.14 6.66
N ASP A 67 2.53 -18.19 7.88
CA ASP A 67 2.09 -19.05 8.98
C ASP A 67 1.37 -18.28 10.10
N GLN A 68 0.72 -17.15 9.78
CA GLN A 68 -0.06 -16.33 10.74
C GLN A 68 -1.55 -16.37 10.43
#